data_AF-X1UDV3-F1
#
_entry.id   AF-X1UDV3-F1
#
_cell.length_a   1.000
_cell.length_b   1.000
_cell.length_c   1.000
_cell.angle_alpha   90.00
_cell.angle_beta   90.00
_cell.angle_gamma   90.00
#
_symmetry.space_group_name_H-M   'P 1'
#
loop_
_entity.id
_entity.type
_entity.pdbx_description
1 polymer ?
#
loop_
_entity_poly.entity_id
_entity_poly.type
_entity_poly.pdbx_seq_one_letter_code
_entity_poly.pdbx_strand_id
1 'polypeptide(L)'
;MSLKRLNKMNIPRQIKSNIYSVGVIDWDRRLFDELIPLPDGTSYNSYLIKGTEKIALIDTVDPTKQHELIENLKELRIDKLII
;
A
#
# COMPACT_ATOMS: atom_id res chain seq x y z
N MET A 1 11.52 -20.45 8.70
CA MET A 1 10.86 -19.28 8.10
C MET A 1 10.37 -19.66 6.71
N SER A 2 9.06 -19.61 6.44
CA SER A 2 8.49 -20.03 5.14
C SER A 2 8.92 -19.09 4.01
N LEU A 3 9.24 -19.66 2.83
CA LEU A 3 9.57 -18.95 1.58
C LEU A 3 8.57 -17.83 1.21
N LYS A 4 7.33 -17.88 1.70
CA LYS A 4 6.32 -16.84 1.50
C LYS A 4 6.75 -15.44 1.99
N ARG A 5 7.73 -15.33 2.90
CA ARG A 5 8.21 -14.04 3.41
C ARG A 5 9.25 -13.34 2.54
N LEU A 6 9.95 -14.04 1.62
CA LEU A 6 11.03 -13.41 0.85
C LEU A 6 10.53 -12.52 -0.32
N ASN A 7 9.29 -12.71 -0.79
CA ASN A 7 8.67 -11.89 -1.83
C ASN A 7 7.75 -10.78 -1.26
N LYS A 8 7.89 -10.42 0.02
CA LYS A 8 7.01 -9.47 0.74
C LYS A 8 7.35 -7.98 0.59
N MET A 9 8.21 -7.57 -0.36
CA MET A 9 8.37 -6.14 -0.62
C MET A 9 7.20 -5.66 -1.49
N ASN A 10 6.30 -4.88 -0.89
CA ASN A 10 5.31 -4.09 -1.64
C ASN A 10 6.04 -2.96 -2.35
N ILE A 11 6.72 -3.26 -3.46
CA ILE A 11 7.44 -2.21 -4.19
C ILE A 11 6.40 -1.31 -4.86
N PRO A 12 6.44 0.01 -4.66
CA PRO A 12 5.59 0.96 -5.36
C PRO A 12 5.70 0.74 -6.86
N ARG A 13 4.55 0.58 -7.51
CA ARG A 13 4.51 0.26 -8.93
C ARG A 13 3.80 1.36 -9.69
N GLN A 14 4.46 1.89 -10.71
CA GLN A 14 3.81 2.79 -11.65
C GLN A 14 2.78 2.01 -12.47
N ILE A 15 1.51 2.41 -12.38
CA ILE A 15 0.40 1.78 -13.11
C ILE A 15 -0.06 2.62 -14.31
N LYS A 16 0.26 3.92 -14.30
CA LYS A 16 0.09 4.86 -15.42
C LYS A 16 1.11 5.99 -15.27
N SER A 17 1.31 6.78 -16.33
CA SER A 17 2.11 8.01 -16.23
C SER A 17 1.69 8.82 -15.00
N ASN A 18 2.65 9.09 -14.11
CA ASN A 18 2.48 9.80 -12.83
C ASN A 18 1.51 9.20 -11.81
N ILE A 19 1.05 7.95 -11.98
CA ILE A 19 0.17 7.26 -11.03
C ILE A 19 0.85 5.99 -10.54
N TYR A 20 0.99 5.87 -9.23
CA TYR A 20 1.67 4.77 -8.57
C TYR A 20 0.70 4.05 -7.63
N SER A 21 0.71 2.74 -7.66
CA SER A 21 0.16 1.93 -6.58
C SER A 21 1.18 1.92 -5.43
N VAL A 22 0.73 2.29 -4.24
CA VAL A 22 1.53 2.38 -3.00
C VAL A 22 0.90 1.63 -1.83
N GLY A 23 -0.19 0.90 -2.08
CA GLY A 23 -0.92 0.11 -1.10
C GLY A 23 -0.15 -1.11 -0.58
N VAL A 24 -0.83 -1.93 0.23
CA VAL A 24 -0.24 -3.06 0.94
C VAL A 24 -1.07 -4.32 0.77
N ILE A 25 -0.41 -5.43 0.42
CA ILE A 25 -1.03 -6.76 0.48
C ILE A 25 -0.85 -7.34 1.90
N ASP A 26 -1.96 -7.68 2.55
CA ASP A 26 -2.00 -8.32 3.85
C ASP A 26 -2.39 -9.80 3.73
N TRP A 27 -1.37 -10.62 3.44
CA TRP A 27 -1.48 -12.08 3.38
C TRP A 27 -1.81 -12.72 4.73
N ASP A 28 -1.66 -12.00 5.84
CA ASP A 28 -1.83 -12.53 7.19
C ASP A 28 -3.23 -12.22 7.76
N ARG A 29 -4.01 -11.35 7.11
CA ARG A 29 -5.42 -11.10 7.45
C ARG A 29 -6.25 -12.38 7.27
N ARG A 30 -7.09 -12.70 8.25
CA ARG A 30 -7.97 -13.89 8.21
C ARG A 30 -9.46 -13.59 8.22
N LEU A 31 -9.86 -12.38 8.62
CA LEU A 31 -11.26 -11.97 8.70
C LEU A 31 -11.43 -10.52 8.24
N PHE A 32 -12.40 -10.23 7.38
CA PHE A 32 -12.87 -8.88 7.07
C PHE A 32 -14.05 -8.55 7.99
N ASP A 33 -14.04 -7.36 8.61
CA ASP A 33 -15.00 -6.94 9.65
C ASP A 33 -15.28 -8.00 10.71
N GLU A 34 -14.25 -8.79 11.06
CA GLU A 34 -14.30 -9.88 12.05
C GLU A 34 -15.30 -11.01 11.72
N LEU A 35 -15.91 -11.00 10.53
CA LEU A 35 -17.00 -11.90 10.17
C LEU A 35 -16.69 -12.71 8.90
N ILE A 36 -16.15 -12.05 7.88
CA ILE A 36 -16.00 -12.66 6.55
C ILE A 36 -14.61 -13.30 6.43
N PRO A 37 -14.49 -14.62 6.22
CA PRO A 37 -13.19 -15.29 6.13
C PRO A 37 -12.40 -14.85 4.89
N LEU A 38 -11.10 -14.64 5.10
CA LEU A 38 -10.11 -14.27 4.09
C LEU A 38 -9.01 -15.34 4.05
N PRO A 39 -9.24 -16.50 3.42
CA PRO A 39 -8.26 -17.60 3.38
C PRO A 39 -6.95 -17.19 2.70
N ASP A 40 -7.03 -16.27 1.73
CA ASP A 40 -5.90 -15.80 0.94
C ASP A 40 -5.40 -14.39 1.35
N GLY A 41 -5.95 -13.82 2.43
CA GLY A 41 -5.64 -12.45 2.85
C GLY A 41 -6.45 -11.38 2.11
N THR A 42 -5.97 -10.14 2.17
CA THR A 42 -6.61 -8.97 1.51
C THR A 42 -5.57 -7.98 1.01
N SER A 43 -6.01 -6.94 0.32
CA SER A 43 -5.18 -5.79 -0.08
C SER A 43 -5.83 -4.48 0.38
N TYR A 44 -5.03 -3.60 0.97
CA TYR A 44 -5.38 -2.20 1.17
C TYR A 44 -4.81 -1.40 0.00
N ASN A 45 -5.67 -1.03 -0.94
CA ASN A 45 -5.25 -0.34 -2.15
C ASN A 45 -5.12 1.16 -1.87
N SER A 46 -3.93 1.71 -2.12
CA SER A 46 -3.67 3.14 -2.02
C SER A 46 -2.88 3.60 -3.24
N TYR A 47 -3.12 4.83 -3.69
CA TYR A 47 -2.53 5.35 -4.92
C TYR A 47 -1.92 6.73 -4.73
N LEU A 48 -0.76 6.95 -5.31
CA LEU A 48 -0.10 8.24 -5.35
C LEU A 48 -0.22 8.84 -6.75
N ILE A 49 -0.79 10.04 -6.85
CA ILE A 49 -0.92 10.80 -8.09
C ILE A 49 0.03 12.00 -8.01
N LYS A 50 1.03 12.02 -8.90
CA LYS A 50 1.98 13.13 -9.03
C LYS A 50 1.44 14.12 -10.08
N GLY A 51 0.68 15.11 -9.62
CA GLY A 51 0.30 16.25 -10.45
C GLY A 51 1.49 17.17 -10.73
N THR A 52 1.30 18.13 -11.63
CA THR A 52 2.31 19.14 -11.95
C THR A 52 2.56 20.11 -10.81
N GLU A 53 1.52 20.43 -10.03
CA GLU A 53 1.59 21.38 -8.92
C GLU A 53 1.53 20.71 -7.53
N LYS A 54 0.84 19.57 -7.44
CA LYS A 54 0.53 18.91 -6.17
C LYS A 54 0.60 17.40 -6.30
N ILE A 55 0.84 16.76 -5.17
CA ILE A 55 0.84 15.31 -5.02
C ILE A 55 -0.35 14.94 -4.15
N ALA A 56 -1.18 14.01 -4.62
CA ALA A 56 -2.33 13.50 -3.90
C ALA A 56 -2.12 12.03 -3.54
N LEU A 57 -2.48 11.65 -2.32
CA LEU A 57 -2.61 10.27 -1.90
C LEU A 57 -4.10 9.92 -1.86
N ILE A 58 -4.48 8.87 -2.59
CA ILE A 58 -5.84 8.34 -2.63
C ILE A 58 -5.89 7.11 -1.74
N ASP A 59 -6.81 7.15 -0.76
CA ASP A 59 -6.97 6.18 0.31
C ASP A 59 -5.70 5.95 1.16
N THR A 60 -5.86 5.18 2.22
CA THR A 60 -4.78 4.74 3.10
C THR A 60 -4.91 3.24 3.36
N VAL A 61 -4.08 2.72 4.25
CA VAL A 61 -4.09 1.32 4.65
C VAL A 61 -4.63 1.17 6.07
N ASP A 62 -4.98 -0.06 6.45
CA ASP A 62 -5.27 -0.39 7.85
C ASP A 62 -4.12 0.09 8.77
N PRO A 63 -4.41 0.62 9.97
CA PRO A 63 -3.38 1.15 10.87
C PRO A 63 -2.23 0.19 11.17
N THR A 64 -2.49 -1.12 11.19
CA THR A 64 -1.45 -2.15 11.40
C THR A 64 -0.42 -2.23 10.27
N LYS A 65 -0.74 -1.64 9.11
CA LYS A 65 0.08 -1.60 7.89
C LYS A 65 0.66 -0.22 7.58
N GLN A 66 0.47 0.76 8.47
CA GLN A 66 0.91 2.13 8.27
C GLN A 66 2.42 2.23 7.95
N HIS A 67 3.25 1.42 8.60
CA HIS A 67 4.70 1.44 8.36
C HIS A 67 5.05 1.07 6.91
N GLU A 68 4.39 0.06 6.35
CA GLU A 68 4.66 -0.40 4.98
C GLU A 68 4.21 0.65 3.95
N LEU A 69 3.07 1.32 4.17
CA LEU A 69 2.66 2.44 3.32
C LEU A 69 3.68 3.60 3.38
N ILE A 70 4.21 3.93 4.56
CA ILE A 70 5.23 4.98 4.70
C ILE A 70 6.51 4.61 3.96
N GLU A 71 6.98 3.37 4.07
CA GLU A 71 8.17 2.92 3.33
C GLU A 71 7.94 2.97 1.81
N ASN A 72 6.77 2.57 1.33
CA ASN A 72 6.39 2.70 -0.09
C ASN A 72 6.44 4.16 -0.56
N LEU A 73 5.97 5.11 0.25
CA LEU A 73 6.01 6.54 -0.08
C LEU A 73 7.44 7.09 -0.06
N LYS A 74 8.29 6.64 0.86
CA LYS A 74 9.71 7.02 0.92
C LYS A 74 10.51 6.54 -0.28
N GLU A 75 10.24 5.32 -0.77
CA GLU A 75 10.86 4.82 -2.01
C GLU A 75 10.58 5.73 -3.21
N LEU A 76 9.43 6.41 -3.22
CA LEU A 76 9.05 7.39 -4.23
C LEU A 76 9.54 8.82 -3.96
N ARG A 77 10.35 9.01 -2.90
CA ARG A 77 10.92 10.29 -2.42
C ARG A 77 9.88 11.36 -2.15
N ILE A 78 8.85 11.00 -1.38
CA ILE A 78 7.73 11.89 -1.05
C ILE A 78 7.87 12.38 0.39
N ASP A 79 8.17 13.66 0.55
CA ASP A 79 8.37 14.28 1.88
C ASP A 79 7.12 15.01 2.40
N LYS A 80 6.18 15.34 1.49
CA LYS A 80 4.95 16.07 1.84
C LYS A 80 3.79 15.61 0.97
N LEU A 81 2.66 15.34 1.63
CA LEU A 81 1.39 15.01 1.02
C LEU A 81 0.37 16.12 1.34
N ILE A 82 -0.57 16.33 0.42
CA ILE A 82 -1.83 17.01 0.72
C ILE A 82 -2.87 15.90 0.66
N ILE A 83 -3.49 15.63 1.82
CA ILE A 83 -4.51 14.59 2.02
C ILE A 83 -5.88 15.20 1.79
#